data_AF-A0A0F9FLW7-F1
#
_entry.id   AF-A0A0F9FLW7-F1
#
_cell.length_a   1.000
_cell.length_b   1.000
_cell.length_c   1.000
_cell.angle_alpha   90.00
_cell.angle_beta   90.00
_cell.angle_gamma   90.00
#
_symmetry.space_group_name_H-M   'P 1'
#
loop_
_entity.id
_entity.type
_entity.pdbx_description
1 polymer ?
#
loop_
_entity_poly.entity_id
_entity_poly.type
_entity_poly.pdbx_seq_one_letter_code
_entity_poly.pdbx_strand_id
1 'polypeptide(L)'
;VYAGSLYVVSSGHTLARNTTSGGTFARPWATVNYAFQRSQVNTRNAGGPNDGDLIVCMPGHVEPTCITAGGYDWDSAGATVYCLGNGSDRATFRIGTTDTAGGTNSADMDIDAPNISCYNAIFEAGSPTNAIDINADYASFVNCETRDGVTKAGYVGGPPENWFVTASGVDYFTLENHSHFGTGTNEAAQDPSFGGADIMQVPRAFVELIGGTGHYLSFLNIDGNFNMPIFGFGTQNTDTAQFNIHDVYARNRNSNDEIGSTSTGSSGRWGPNVYIRLADNAANFTESLVLGGSHAFAPIGVVNANGEISGTDFESSAGGTSSSGQTISRDI
;
A
#
# COMPACT_ATOMS: atom_id res chain seq x y z
N VAL A 1 -10.78 -32.90 0.72
CA VAL A 1 -11.97 -32.03 0.65
C VAL A 1 -11.46 -30.64 0.96
N TYR A 2 -11.41 -29.73 -0.03
CA TYR A 2 -11.00 -28.35 0.21
C TYR A 2 -12.18 -27.62 0.85
N ALA A 3 -11.91 -26.79 1.86
CA ALA A 3 -12.93 -26.22 2.73
C ALA A 3 -13.71 -25.03 2.12
N GLY A 4 -13.38 -24.56 0.92
CA GLY A 4 -14.09 -23.46 0.24
C GLY A 4 -14.46 -23.77 -1.22
N SER A 5 -15.22 -22.86 -1.83
CA SER A 5 -15.56 -22.87 -3.26
C SER A 5 -14.50 -22.16 -4.10
N LEU A 6 -14.33 -22.63 -5.34
CA LEU A 6 -13.47 -21.99 -6.34
C LEU A 6 -14.32 -21.16 -7.29
N TYR A 7 -14.01 -19.87 -7.39
CA TYR A 7 -14.58 -18.96 -8.37
C TYR A 7 -13.53 -18.47 -9.34
N VAL A 8 -13.89 -18.35 -10.62
CA VAL A 8 -13.01 -17.83 -11.67
C VAL A 8 -13.60 -16.54 -12.22
N VAL A 9 -12.76 -15.51 -12.32
CA VAL A 9 -13.11 -14.20 -12.88
C VAL A 9 -12.21 -13.85 -14.07
N SER A 10 -12.78 -13.20 -15.08
CA SER A 10 -12.06 -12.70 -16.25
C SER A 10 -12.93 -11.69 -16.97
N SER A 11 -12.41 -10.50 -17.24
CA SER A 11 -13.12 -9.49 -18.03
C SER A 11 -12.81 -9.57 -19.53
N GLY A 12 -11.72 -10.27 -19.91
CA GLY A 12 -11.35 -10.51 -21.30
C GLY A 12 -11.99 -11.75 -21.92
N HIS A 13 -12.61 -12.64 -21.13
CA HIS A 13 -13.21 -13.86 -21.64
C HIS A 13 -14.56 -13.60 -22.31
N THR A 14 -14.80 -14.16 -23.51
CA THR A 14 -16.00 -13.88 -24.33
C THR A 14 -17.32 -14.26 -23.67
N LEU A 15 -17.30 -15.23 -22.75
CA LEU A 15 -18.46 -15.68 -21.98
C LEU A 15 -18.54 -15.08 -20.57
N ALA A 16 -17.66 -14.15 -20.22
CA ALA A 16 -17.62 -13.55 -18.90
C ALA A 16 -18.91 -12.78 -18.57
N ARG A 17 -19.63 -13.20 -17.52
CA ARG A 17 -20.88 -12.56 -17.07
C ARG A 17 -21.13 -12.81 -15.59
N ASN A 18 -21.55 -11.78 -14.86
CA ASN A 18 -21.96 -11.87 -13.46
C ASN A 18 -23.34 -12.54 -13.35
N THR A 19 -23.35 -13.86 -13.27
CA THR A 19 -24.57 -14.68 -13.21
C THR A 19 -24.38 -15.80 -12.19
N THR A 20 -25.46 -16.23 -11.55
CA THR A 20 -25.39 -17.25 -10.47
C THR A 20 -24.86 -18.61 -10.93
N SER A 21 -24.96 -18.93 -12.22
CA SER A 21 -24.45 -20.17 -12.83
C SER A 21 -23.02 -20.05 -13.40
N GLY A 22 -22.37 -18.90 -13.24
CA GLY A 22 -21.00 -18.64 -13.72
C GLY A 22 -19.92 -19.05 -12.71
N GLY A 23 -18.77 -18.36 -12.76
CA GLY A 23 -17.69 -18.53 -11.79
C GLY A 23 -16.80 -19.73 -12.06
N THR A 24 -16.83 -20.28 -13.27
CA THR A 24 -15.99 -21.43 -13.69
C THR A 24 -15.02 -21.01 -14.78
N PHE A 25 -13.98 -21.79 -15.04
CA PHE A 25 -13.04 -21.51 -16.14
C PHE A 25 -13.72 -21.36 -17.51
N ALA A 26 -14.76 -22.15 -17.80
CA ALA A 26 -15.48 -22.08 -19.08
C ALA A 26 -16.46 -20.89 -19.16
N ARG A 27 -16.93 -20.41 -18.01
CA ARG A 27 -17.91 -19.33 -17.88
C ARG A 27 -17.54 -18.47 -16.67
N PRO A 28 -16.43 -17.72 -16.73
CA PRO A 28 -15.97 -16.94 -15.59
C PRO A 28 -16.97 -15.82 -15.29
N TRP A 29 -16.95 -15.33 -14.05
CA TRP A 29 -17.60 -14.07 -13.76
C TRP A 29 -16.80 -12.91 -14.34
N ALA A 30 -17.48 -11.79 -14.57
CA ALA A 30 -16.87 -10.62 -15.16
C ALA A 30 -16.09 -9.79 -14.13
N THR A 31 -16.46 -9.88 -12.84
CA THR A 31 -15.83 -9.11 -11.76
C THR A 31 -15.57 -9.93 -10.49
N VAL A 32 -14.49 -9.59 -9.78
CA VAL A 32 -14.09 -9.95 -8.43
C VAL A 32 -15.11 -9.46 -7.40
N ASN A 33 -15.60 -8.22 -7.52
CA ASN A 33 -16.63 -7.71 -6.60
C ASN A 33 -17.88 -8.62 -6.61
N TYR A 34 -18.30 -9.09 -7.79
CA TYR A 34 -19.39 -10.08 -7.84
C TYR A 34 -19.01 -11.41 -7.19
N ALA A 35 -17.73 -11.83 -7.28
CA ALA A 35 -17.27 -13.03 -6.61
C ALA A 35 -17.35 -12.93 -5.08
N PHE A 36 -17.01 -11.78 -4.50
CA PHE A 36 -17.18 -11.50 -3.06
C PHE A 36 -18.64 -11.56 -2.63
N GLN A 37 -19.53 -10.86 -3.34
CA GLN A 37 -20.98 -10.93 -3.11
C GLN A 37 -21.53 -12.36 -3.17
N ARG A 38 -20.97 -13.20 -4.06
CA ARG A 38 -21.38 -14.60 -4.20
C ARG A 38 -20.79 -15.50 -3.12
N SER A 39 -19.56 -15.23 -2.69
CA SER A 39 -18.91 -15.91 -1.58
C SER A 39 -19.76 -15.78 -0.32
N GLN A 40 -20.15 -14.56 0.05
CA GLN A 40 -20.97 -14.28 1.24
C GLN A 40 -22.27 -15.08 1.35
N VAL A 41 -22.93 -15.34 0.22
CA VAL A 41 -24.23 -16.03 0.19
C VAL A 41 -24.10 -17.52 -0.13
N ASN A 42 -22.87 -18.03 -0.25
CA ASN A 42 -22.63 -19.41 -0.58
C ASN A 42 -22.82 -20.32 0.64
N THR A 43 -24.01 -20.90 0.76
CA THR A 43 -24.35 -21.85 1.83
C THR A 43 -23.92 -23.29 1.52
N ARG A 44 -23.13 -23.54 0.46
CA ARG A 44 -22.73 -24.92 0.10
C ARG A 44 -21.71 -25.51 1.05
N ASN A 45 -21.02 -24.68 1.83
CA ASN A 45 -20.08 -25.14 2.84
C ASN A 45 -20.83 -25.35 4.16
N ALA A 46 -20.59 -26.49 4.80
CA ALA A 46 -21.33 -26.91 6.00
C ALA A 46 -21.00 -26.10 7.27
N GLY A 47 -20.10 -25.11 7.20
CA GLY A 47 -19.62 -24.29 8.32
C GLY A 47 -20.20 -22.88 8.42
N GLY A 48 -20.87 -22.37 7.38
CA GLY A 48 -21.33 -20.97 7.31
C GLY A 48 -20.80 -20.27 6.06
N PRO A 49 -21.06 -18.96 5.89
CA PRO A 49 -20.46 -18.22 4.78
C PRO A 49 -18.93 -18.22 4.90
N ASN A 50 -18.25 -18.51 3.77
CA ASN A 50 -16.85 -18.16 3.48
C ASN A 50 -15.72 -18.98 4.16
N ASP A 51 -15.85 -20.30 4.21
CA ASP A 51 -14.81 -21.25 4.71
C ASP A 51 -13.54 -21.36 3.81
N GLY A 52 -12.93 -20.25 3.36
CA GLY A 52 -11.72 -20.28 2.53
C GLY A 52 -12.00 -20.34 1.04
N ASP A 53 -13.03 -19.63 0.56
CA ASP A 53 -13.34 -19.51 -0.86
C ASP A 53 -12.13 -18.90 -1.61
N LEU A 54 -11.81 -19.48 -2.77
CA LEU A 54 -10.71 -19.05 -3.63
C LEU A 54 -11.26 -18.39 -4.89
N ILE A 55 -10.97 -17.11 -5.07
CA ILE A 55 -11.29 -16.31 -6.24
C ILE A 55 -10.03 -16.24 -7.12
N VAL A 56 -10.09 -16.82 -8.31
CA VAL A 56 -8.98 -16.84 -9.27
C VAL A 56 -9.24 -15.83 -10.38
N CYS A 57 -8.38 -14.82 -10.48
CA CYS A 57 -8.40 -13.88 -11.59
C CYS A 57 -7.58 -14.43 -12.75
N MET A 58 -8.20 -14.61 -13.91
CA MET A 58 -7.51 -15.04 -15.12
C MET A 58 -6.50 -13.99 -15.60
N PRO A 59 -5.44 -14.39 -16.33
CA PRO A 59 -4.46 -13.44 -16.85
C PRO A 59 -5.12 -12.34 -17.70
N GLY A 60 -4.65 -11.11 -17.54
CA GLY A 60 -5.13 -9.92 -18.24
C GLY A 60 -6.49 -9.41 -17.76
N HIS A 61 -7.03 -9.96 -16.66
CA HIS A 61 -8.26 -9.44 -16.08
C HIS A 61 -8.09 -7.99 -15.61
N VAL A 62 -9.05 -7.15 -15.96
CA VAL A 62 -9.17 -5.76 -15.52
C VAL A 62 -10.51 -5.60 -14.83
N GLU A 63 -10.51 -5.18 -13.56
CA GLU A 63 -11.72 -4.76 -12.88
C GLU A 63 -12.25 -3.43 -13.46
N PRO A 64 -13.58 -3.23 -13.54
CA PRO A 64 -14.16 -1.94 -13.85
C PRO A 64 -13.71 -0.91 -12.81
N THR A 65 -13.17 0.22 -13.27
CA THR A 65 -12.64 1.28 -12.40
C THR A 65 -13.61 1.64 -11.27
N CYS A 66 -13.13 1.55 -10.03
CA CYS A 66 -13.84 2.03 -8.85
C CYS A 66 -13.94 3.55 -8.90
N ILE A 67 -15.14 4.10 -8.72
CA ILE A 67 -15.43 5.55 -8.76
C ILE A 67 -16.29 6.02 -7.58
N THR A 68 -16.53 5.15 -6.60
CA THR A 68 -17.38 5.40 -5.43
C THR A 68 -16.75 4.79 -4.19
N ALA A 69 -17.16 5.26 -3.01
CA ALA A 69 -16.82 4.62 -1.74
C ALA A 69 -17.32 3.18 -1.70
N GLY A 70 -16.54 2.27 -1.13
CA GLY A 70 -16.75 0.83 -1.15
C GLY A 70 -16.93 0.28 -2.57
N GLY A 71 -16.36 0.92 -3.59
CA GLY A 71 -16.62 0.50 -4.98
C GLY A 71 -16.05 -0.89 -5.29
N TYR A 72 -14.94 -1.24 -4.63
CA TYR A 72 -14.54 -2.63 -4.43
C TYR A 72 -14.74 -3.00 -2.96
N ASP A 73 -15.86 -3.66 -2.69
CA ASP A 73 -16.20 -4.11 -1.35
C ASP A 73 -15.78 -5.58 -1.18
N TRP A 74 -14.76 -5.82 -0.36
CA TRP A 74 -14.24 -7.15 -0.04
C TRP A 74 -14.69 -7.53 1.37
N ASP A 75 -15.94 -7.97 1.43
CA ASP A 75 -16.74 -8.17 2.64
C ASP A 75 -17.00 -9.65 2.95
N SER A 76 -16.18 -10.56 2.40
CA SER A 76 -16.29 -12.00 2.60
C SER A 76 -15.10 -12.54 3.38
N ALA A 77 -15.29 -12.77 4.67
CA ALA A 77 -14.24 -13.27 5.57
C ALA A 77 -13.55 -14.53 5.02
N GLY A 78 -12.23 -14.68 5.19
CA GLY A 78 -11.51 -15.88 4.77
C GLY A 78 -11.32 -16.06 3.26
N ALA A 79 -11.79 -15.14 2.42
CA ALA A 79 -11.63 -15.24 0.98
C ALA A 79 -10.17 -15.00 0.55
N THR A 80 -9.70 -15.80 -0.40
CA THR A 80 -8.41 -15.60 -1.07
C THR A 80 -8.63 -15.17 -2.51
N VAL A 81 -8.03 -14.04 -2.92
CA VAL A 81 -7.95 -13.59 -4.31
C VAL A 81 -6.57 -13.93 -4.86
N TYR A 82 -6.51 -14.81 -5.86
CA TYR A 82 -5.27 -15.21 -6.51
C TYR A 82 -5.27 -14.80 -7.98
N CYS A 83 -4.44 -13.83 -8.32
CA CYS A 83 -4.35 -13.32 -9.68
C CYS A 83 -3.32 -14.12 -10.48
N LEU A 84 -3.75 -14.74 -11.57
CA LEU A 84 -2.86 -15.42 -12.52
C LEU A 84 -2.18 -14.39 -13.44
N GLY A 85 -1.13 -14.84 -14.13
CA GLY A 85 -0.38 -14.03 -15.08
C GLY A 85 0.91 -13.45 -14.49
N ASN A 86 1.74 -12.87 -15.38
CA ASN A 86 3.03 -12.28 -15.05
C ASN A 86 3.15 -10.91 -15.73
N GLY A 87 3.95 -10.00 -15.14
CA GLY A 87 4.15 -8.66 -15.72
C GLY A 87 2.82 -7.94 -15.94
N SER A 88 2.60 -7.42 -17.15
CA SER A 88 1.35 -6.73 -17.52
C SER A 88 0.12 -7.64 -17.63
N ASP A 89 0.29 -8.96 -17.66
CA ASP A 89 -0.82 -9.92 -17.72
C ASP A 89 -1.37 -10.25 -16.34
N ARG A 90 -0.85 -9.65 -15.27
CA ARG A 90 -1.45 -9.74 -13.93
C ARG A 90 -2.79 -9.00 -13.90
N ALA A 91 -3.71 -9.45 -13.05
CA ALA A 91 -4.99 -8.77 -12.91
C ALA A 91 -4.80 -7.34 -12.38
N THR A 92 -5.53 -6.38 -12.95
CA THR A 92 -5.42 -4.96 -12.62
C THR A 92 -6.70 -4.43 -11.99
N PHE A 93 -6.56 -3.82 -10.81
CA PHE A 93 -7.61 -3.10 -10.10
C PHE A 93 -7.35 -1.60 -10.25
N ARG A 94 -8.32 -0.87 -10.80
CA ARG A 94 -8.22 0.58 -10.96
C ARG A 94 -9.11 1.29 -9.95
N ILE A 95 -8.53 2.22 -9.20
CA ILE A 95 -9.22 3.03 -8.20
C ILE A 95 -9.15 4.46 -8.72
N GLY A 96 -10.29 5.01 -9.13
CA GLY A 96 -10.36 6.31 -9.80
C GLY A 96 -10.46 7.47 -8.82
N THR A 97 -11.13 8.52 -9.28
CA THR A 97 -11.62 9.61 -8.44
C THR A 97 -13.15 9.60 -8.46
N THR A 98 -13.77 10.04 -7.37
CA THR A 98 -15.23 10.21 -7.36
C THR A 98 -15.57 11.41 -8.24
N ASP A 99 -16.10 11.16 -9.44
CA ASP A 99 -16.62 12.21 -10.35
C ASP A 99 -17.98 12.72 -9.86
N THR A 100 -18.05 13.21 -8.63
CA THR A 100 -19.20 14.01 -8.19
C THR A 100 -18.72 15.41 -7.90
N ALA A 101 -19.23 16.36 -8.69
CA ALA A 101 -19.16 17.78 -8.42
C ALA A 101 -19.60 18.05 -6.97
N GLY A 102 -18.64 18.09 -6.05
CA GLY A 102 -18.90 17.95 -4.60
C GLY A 102 -17.66 17.69 -3.74
N GLY A 103 -16.53 17.24 -4.34
CA GLY A 103 -15.20 17.39 -3.74
C GLY A 103 -14.80 16.37 -2.67
N THR A 104 -15.43 15.20 -2.62
CA THR A 104 -14.97 14.09 -1.77
C THR A 104 -14.35 13.00 -2.65
N ASN A 105 -13.04 12.80 -2.50
CA ASN A 105 -12.27 11.81 -3.24
C ASN A 105 -12.44 10.43 -2.59
N SER A 106 -13.66 9.91 -2.58
CA SER A 106 -14.04 8.74 -1.79
C SER A 106 -14.00 7.43 -2.57
N ALA A 107 -13.30 7.31 -3.70
CA ALA A 107 -13.24 6.03 -4.43
C ALA A 107 -12.20 5.10 -3.80
N ASP A 108 -12.58 3.93 -3.30
CA ASP A 108 -11.67 3.07 -2.54
C ASP A 108 -11.94 1.58 -2.76
N MET A 109 -11.02 0.77 -2.25
CA MET A 109 -11.20 -0.64 -1.99
C MET A 109 -11.32 -0.84 -0.49
N ASP A 110 -12.43 -1.42 -0.04
CA ASP A 110 -12.71 -1.66 1.37
C ASP A 110 -12.47 -3.13 1.70
N ILE A 111 -11.64 -3.38 2.71
CA ILE A 111 -11.45 -4.70 3.32
C ILE A 111 -12.25 -4.75 4.63
N ASP A 112 -13.51 -5.14 4.53
CA ASP A 112 -14.50 -5.06 5.62
C ASP A 112 -14.74 -6.40 6.32
N ALA A 113 -14.08 -7.47 5.89
CA ALA A 113 -14.16 -8.77 6.56
C ALA A 113 -12.78 -9.39 6.80
N PRO A 114 -12.61 -10.15 7.91
CA PRO A 114 -11.30 -10.59 8.34
C PRO A 114 -10.75 -11.74 7.50
N ASN A 115 -9.43 -11.96 7.55
CA ASN A 115 -8.72 -13.06 6.89
C ASN A 115 -8.82 -13.03 5.35
N ILE A 116 -8.85 -11.85 4.76
CA ILE A 116 -8.84 -11.70 3.30
C ILE A 116 -7.40 -11.59 2.82
N SER A 117 -7.05 -12.36 1.78
CA SER A 117 -5.71 -12.35 1.20
C SER A 117 -5.74 -12.10 -0.30
N CYS A 118 -4.87 -11.21 -0.80
CA CYS A 118 -4.68 -10.93 -2.22
C CYS A 118 -3.27 -11.31 -2.66
N TYR A 119 -3.18 -12.00 -3.78
CA TYR A 119 -1.92 -12.42 -4.38
C TYR A 119 -1.78 -11.92 -5.82
N ASN A 120 -0.59 -11.42 -6.14
CA ASN A 120 -0.13 -11.20 -7.51
C ASN A 120 -0.99 -10.21 -8.34
N ALA A 121 -1.61 -9.21 -7.69
CA ALA A 121 -2.42 -8.18 -8.34
C ALA A 121 -1.62 -6.89 -8.65
N ILE A 122 -2.06 -6.13 -9.64
CA ILE A 122 -1.63 -4.74 -9.87
C ILE A 122 -2.78 -3.82 -9.43
N PHE A 123 -2.45 -2.80 -8.64
CA PHE A 123 -3.36 -1.74 -8.24
C PHE A 123 -2.89 -0.43 -8.87
N GLU A 124 -3.79 0.28 -9.55
CA GLU A 124 -3.54 1.60 -10.15
C GLU A 124 -4.53 2.59 -9.54
N ALA A 125 -4.05 3.62 -8.85
CA ALA A 125 -4.92 4.56 -8.15
C ALA A 125 -4.76 5.99 -8.69
N GLY A 126 -5.87 6.65 -9.00
CA GLY A 126 -5.99 8.08 -9.23
C GLY A 126 -5.84 8.83 -7.91
N SER A 127 -6.73 9.78 -7.57
CA SER A 127 -6.58 10.61 -6.36
C SER A 127 -7.57 10.32 -5.23
N PRO A 128 -7.88 9.06 -4.89
CA PRO A 128 -8.72 8.82 -3.73
C PRO A 128 -8.02 9.25 -2.44
N THR A 129 -8.79 9.52 -1.38
CA THR A 129 -8.23 9.78 -0.05
C THR A 129 -7.49 8.54 0.45
N ASN A 130 -8.14 7.37 0.44
CA ASN A 130 -7.51 6.10 0.73
C ASN A 130 -7.72 5.19 -0.49
N ALA A 131 -6.67 4.62 -1.07
CA ALA A 131 -6.83 3.70 -2.19
C ALA A 131 -7.33 2.32 -1.69
N ILE A 132 -6.71 1.82 -0.63
CA ILE A 132 -7.07 0.56 0.03
C ILE A 132 -7.30 0.88 1.51
N ASP A 133 -8.56 0.82 1.91
CA ASP A 133 -9.01 1.00 3.29
C ASP A 133 -9.23 -0.37 3.94
N ILE A 134 -8.57 -0.59 5.07
CA ILE A 134 -8.52 -1.89 5.74
C ILE A 134 -9.22 -1.75 7.08
N ASN A 135 -10.44 -2.26 7.14
CA ASN A 135 -11.33 -2.15 8.31
C ASN A 135 -11.44 -3.46 9.11
N ALA A 136 -10.75 -4.52 8.69
CA ALA A 136 -10.82 -5.83 9.32
C ALA A 136 -9.47 -6.55 9.45
N ASP A 137 -9.36 -7.39 10.47
CA ASP A 137 -8.14 -8.08 10.86
C ASP A 137 -7.63 -9.08 9.82
N TYR A 138 -6.33 -9.39 9.87
CA TYR A 138 -5.68 -10.43 9.06
C TYR A 138 -5.78 -10.19 7.54
N ALA A 139 -5.94 -8.94 7.10
CA ALA A 139 -5.83 -8.57 5.70
C ALA A 139 -4.38 -8.78 5.19
N SER A 140 -4.21 -9.39 4.02
CA SER A 140 -2.88 -9.68 3.46
C SER A 140 -2.77 -9.33 1.97
N PHE A 141 -1.70 -8.66 1.59
CA PHE A 141 -1.36 -8.38 0.19
C PHE A 141 0.06 -8.88 -0.08
N VAL A 142 0.17 -9.88 -0.96
CA VAL A 142 1.42 -10.61 -1.17
C VAL A 142 1.78 -10.66 -2.64
N ASN A 143 3.05 -10.36 -2.94
CA ASN A 143 3.55 -10.29 -4.31
C ASN A 143 2.75 -9.29 -5.15
N CYS A 144 2.23 -8.20 -4.56
CA CYS A 144 1.39 -7.22 -5.22
C CYS A 144 2.19 -6.01 -5.73
N GLU A 145 1.57 -5.22 -6.59
CA GLU A 145 2.16 -4.00 -7.15
C GLU A 145 1.17 -2.85 -7.07
N THR A 146 1.63 -1.67 -6.66
CA THR A 146 0.84 -0.43 -6.66
C THR A 146 1.49 0.60 -7.57
N ARG A 147 0.69 1.32 -8.35
CA ARG A 147 1.16 2.37 -9.28
C ARG A 147 0.32 3.61 -9.14
N ASP A 148 0.97 4.75 -9.01
CA ASP A 148 0.24 6.02 -9.09
C ASP A 148 -0.35 6.18 -10.50
N GLY A 149 -1.59 6.63 -10.56
CA GLY A 149 -2.22 7.12 -11.76
C GLY A 149 -1.45 8.31 -12.29
N VAL A 150 -1.34 8.42 -13.62
CA VAL A 150 -0.58 9.50 -14.24
C VAL A 150 -1.20 10.85 -13.85
N THR A 151 -0.39 11.69 -13.21
CA THR A 151 -0.59 13.14 -13.09
C THR A 151 -0.55 13.77 -14.48
N LYS A 152 -1.60 13.58 -15.26
CA LYS A 152 -1.71 14.20 -16.57
C LYS A 152 -2.07 15.67 -16.35
N ALA A 153 -1.31 16.59 -16.95
CA ALA A 153 -1.66 18.02 -16.94
C ALA A 153 -3.10 18.20 -17.43
N GLY A 154 -3.97 18.75 -16.56
CA GLY A 154 -5.41 18.91 -16.82
C GLY A 154 -6.32 17.78 -16.31
N TYR A 155 -5.79 16.76 -15.62
CA TYR A 155 -6.58 15.80 -14.86
C TYR A 155 -6.74 16.30 -13.42
N VAL A 156 -7.97 16.32 -12.90
CA VAL A 156 -8.32 16.73 -11.52
C VAL A 156 -8.13 15.56 -10.53
N GLY A 157 -7.21 14.64 -10.83
CA GLY A 157 -7.11 13.39 -10.09
C GLY A 157 -5.69 12.88 -10.07
N GLY A 158 -4.82 13.55 -9.33
CA GLY A 158 -3.46 13.13 -9.05
C GLY A 158 -3.35 11.75 -8.37
N PRO A 159 -2.30 11.45 -7.61
CA PRO A 159 -2.13 10.20 -6.89
C PRO A 159 -3.00 10.13 -5.62
N PRO A 160 -3.19 8.93 -5.02
CA PRO A 160 -4.01 8.77 -3.83
C PRO A 160 -3.37 9.49 -2.66
N GLU A 161 -4.13 9.96 -1.66
CA GLU A 161 -3.48 10.48 -0.46
C GLU A 161 -2.79 9.32 0.28
N ASN A 162 -3.47 8.24 0.59
CA ASN A 162 -2.85 7.05 1.16
C ASN A 162 -3.05 5.83 0.27
N TRP A 163 -2.02 4.99 0.13
CA TRP A 163 -2.15 3.72 -0.56
C TRP A 163 -2.81 2.64 0.29
N PHE A 164 -2.26 2.38 1.48
CA PHE A 164 -2.83 1.47 2.46
C PHE A 164 -3.11 2.20 3.76
N VAL A 165 -4.33 2.09 4.25
CA VAL A 165 -4.73 2.60 5.56
C VAL A 165 -5.41 1.49 6.33
N THR A 166 -5.04 1.33 7.60
CA THR A 166 -5.79 0.48 8.53
C THR A 166 -6.68 1.34 9.40
N ALA A 167 -7.88 0.89 9.71
CA ALA A 167 -8.70 1.51 10.75
C ALA A 167 -8.10 1.28 12.15
N SER A 168 -8.59 2.03 13.13
CA SER A 168 -8.22 1.81 14.53
C SER A 168 -8.63 0.41 15.00
N GLY A 169 -7.71 -0.29 15.65
CA GLY A 169 -7.94 -1.61 16.23
C GLY A 169 -7.88 -2.78 15.25
N VAL A 170 -7.47 -2.54 14.00
CA VAL A 170 -7.23 -3.61 13.03
C VAL A 170 -5.94 -4.33 13.35
N ASP A 171 -5.99 -5.64 13.54
CA ASP A 171 -4.83 -6.44 13.88
C ASP A 171 -4.32 -7.25 12.66
N TYR A 172 -3.02 -7.53 12.64
CA TYR A 172 -2.36 -8.48 11.73
C TYR A 172 -2.43 -8.15 10.22
N PHE A 173 -2.47 -6.87 9.84
CA PHE A 173 -2.25 -6.48 8.44
C PHE A 173 -0.87 -6.93 7.94
N THR A 174 -0.84 -7.64 6.81
CA THR A 174 0.38 -8.15 6.19
C THR A 174 0.58 -7.56 4.78
N LEU A 175 1.75 -6.99 4.54
CA LEU A 175 2.20 -6.56 3.22
C LEU A 175 3.56 -7.21 2.94
N GLU A 176 3.60 -8.12 1.97
CA GLU A 176 4.80 -8.92 1.69
C GLU A 176 5.15 -8.95 0.20
N ASN A 177 6.44 -8.83 -0.11
CA ASN A 177 6.96 -8.90 -1.49
C ASN A 177 6.26 -7.90 -2.41
N HIS A 178 6.07 -6.67 -1.95
CA HIS A 178 5.27 -5.66 -2.63
C HIS A 178 6.16 -4.59 -3.29
N SER A 179 5.80 -4.19 -4.50
CA SER A 179 6.46 -3.09 -5.21
C SER A 179 5.54 -1.89 -5.38
N HIS A 180 6.06 -0.68 -5.18
CA HIS A 180 5.35 0.55 -5.45
C HIS A 180 6.11 1.41 -6.45
N PHE A 181 5.40 1.87 -7.48
CA PHE A 181 5.91 2.75 -8.53
C PHE A 181 5.12 4.05 -8.57
N GLY A 182 5.65 5.06 -7.88
CA GLY A 182 5.06 6.38 -7.85
C GLY A 182 5.38 7.21 -9.09
N THR A 183 4.49 8.14 -9.40
CA THR A 183 4.65 9.11 -10.49
C THR A 183 5.08 10.48 -9.95
N GLY A 184 5.67 11.31 -10.82
CA GLY A 184 6.17 12.63 -10.42
C GLY A 184 7.64 12.61 -9.95
N THR A 185 8.39 13.61 -10.42
CA THR A 185 9.80 13.86 -10.10
C THR A 185 10.08 15.33 -9.76
N ASN A 186 9.03 16.15 -9.65
CA ASN A 186 9.21 17.59 -9.49
C ASN A 186 9.31 17.95 -8.00
N GLU A 187 10.54 17.97 -7.49
CA GLU A 187 10.91 18.55 -6.19
C GLU A 187 10.49 20.03 -6.07
N ALA A 188 10.34 20.73 -7.20
CA ALA A 188 10.13 22.18 -7.27
C ALA A 188 8.68 22.67 -7.01
N ALA A 189 7.74 21.79 -6.62
CA ALA A 189 6.31 22.16 -6.54
C ALA A 189 5.71 22.10 -5.13
N GLN A 190 6.52 22.08 -4.08
CA GLN A 190 6.03 22.06 -2.69
C GLN A 190 6.70 23.13 -1.80
N ASP A 191 6.96 24.31 -2.36
CA ASP A 191 7.29 25.47 -1.53
C ASP A 191 6.01 25.97 -0.84
N PRO A 192 5.91 25.94 0.51
CA PRO A 192 4.78 26.51 1.25
C PRO A 192 4.62 28.03 1.06
N SER A 193 5.53 28.70 0.35
CA SER A 193 5.43 30.12 0.01
C SER A 193 4.45 30.44 -1.14
N PHE A 194 3.91 29.43 -1.83
CA PHE A 194 2.81 29.63 -2.77
C PHE A 194 1.47 29.73 -2.03
N GLY A 195 1.14 30.95 -1.61
CA GLY A 195 -0.20 31.35 -1.16
C GLY A 195 -1.22 31.36 -2.31
N GLY A 196 -1.47 30.19 -2.93
CA GLY A 196 -2.45 29.99 -3.99
C GLY A 196 -2.84 28.51 -4.09
N ALA A 197 -4.15 28.25 -4.12
CA ALA A 197 -4.80 26.95 -3.90
C ALA A 197 -4.64 25.89 -5.02
N ASP A 198 -3.53 25.85 -5.74
CA ASP A 198 -3.24 24.75 -6.68
C ASP A 198 -2.30 23.75 -6.02
N ILE A 199 -2.89 22.96 -5.12
CA ILE A 199 -2.26 21.86 -4.38
C ILE A 199 -1.91 20.78 -5.42
N MET A 200 -0.63 20.68 -5.79
CA MET A 200 -0.15 19.49 -6.48
C MET A 200 -0.38 18.29 -5.56
N GLN A 201 -1.42 17.51 -5.87
CA GLN A 201 -1.71 16.24 -5.20
C GLN A 201 -0.48 15.35 -5.43
N VAL A 202 0.28 15.14 -4.37
CA VAL A 202 1.26 14.06 -4.27
C VAL A 202 0.72 13.11 -3.20
N PRO A 203 1.05 11.80 -3.24
CA PRO A 203 0.59 10.94 -2.19
C PRO A 203 1.09 11.44 -0.82
N ARG A 204 0.26 11.26 0.19
CA ARG A 204 0.60 11.50 1.59
C ARG A 204 1.55 10.42 2.08
N ALA A 205 1.10 9.17 2.15
CA ALA A 205 1.89 8.04 2.63
C ALA A 205 1.65 6.78 1.80
N PHE A 206 2.60 5.84 1.85
CA PHE A 206 2.41 4.52 1.25
C PHE A 206 1.61 3.61 2.19
N VAL A 207 2.00 3.54 3.46
CA VAL A 207 1.26 2.82 4.50
C VAL A 207 1.03 3.73 5.70
N GLU A 208 -0.23 3.74 6.14
CA GLU A 208 -0.63 4.33 7.40
C GLU A 208 -1.22 3.26 8.34
N LEU A 209 -0.59 3.07 9.50
CA LEU A 209 -1.12 2.22 10.56
C LEU A 209 -1.72 3.09 11.66
N ILE A 210 -3.05 3.13 11.73
CA ILE A 210 -3.79 3.96 12.71
C ILE A 210 -3.75 3.32 14.11
N GLY A 211 -3.73 2.00 14.20
CA GLY A 211 -3.61 1.28 15.47
C GLY A 211 -3.69 -0.23 15.25
N GLY A 212 -3.61 -1.00 16.34
CA GLY A 212 -3.67 -2.47 16.31
C GLY A 212 -2.32 -3.13 16.57
N THR A 213 -2.27 -4.45 16.47
CA THR A 213 -1.08 -5.25 16.75
C THR A 213 -0.76 -6.25 15.64
N GLY A 214 0.49 -6.72 15.62
CA GLY A 214 0.91 -7.83 14.77
C GLY A 214 1.03 -7.47 13.29
N HIS A 215 1.09 -6.19 12.94
CA HIS A 215 1.29 -5.77 11.55
C HIS A 215 2.68 -6.21 11.06
N TYR A 216 2.75 -6.68 9.82
CA TYR A 216 3.95 -7.26 9.24
C TYR A 216 4.19 -6.76 7.82
N LEU A 217 5.29 -6.02 7.64
CA LEU A 217 5.64 -5.38 6.38
C LEU A 217 7.03 -5.86 5.96
N SER A 218 7.14 -6.65 4.88
CA SER A 218 8.45 -7.17 4.48
C SER A 218 8.64 -7.35 2.98
N PHE A 219 9.92 -7.43 2.56
CA PHE A 219 10.30 -7.57 1.15
C PHE A 219 9.70 -6.47 0.27
N LEU A 220 9.82 -5.22 0.71
CA LEU A 220 9.20 -4.08 0.04
C LEU A 220 10.21 -3.37 -0.88
N ASN A 221 9.76 -2.97 -2.06
CA ASN A 221 10.52 -2.10 -2.97
C ASN A 221 9.66 -0.90 -3.38
N ILE A 222 9.87 0.23 -2.70
CA ILE A 222 9.02 1.41 -2.76
C ILE A 222 9.80 2.56 -3.38
N ASP A 223 9.30 3.11 -4.49
CA ASP A 223 9.83 4.34 -5.07
C ASP A 223 8.65 5.28 -5.38
N GLY A 224 8.45 6.31 -4.58
CA GLY A 224 7.34 7.25 -4.73
C GLY A 224 7.68 8.67 -4.30
N ASN A 225 6.71 9.58 -4.33
CA ASN A 225 6.89 11.01 -4.05
C ASN A 225 5.96 11.47 -2.92
N PHE A 226 6.22 11.05 -1.69
CA PHE A 226 5.30 11.19 -0.56
C PHE A 226 5.53 12.51 0.20
N ASN A 227 4.47 13.28 0.49
CA ASN A 227 4.60 14.50 1.30
C ASN A 227 4.67 14.24 2.82
N MET A 228 4.40 13.01 3.26
CA MET A 228 4.62 12.51 4.61
C MET A 228 5.59 11.31 4.55
N PRO A 229 6.04 10.77 5.71
CA PRO A 229 6.78 9.53 5.73
C PRO A 229 6.09 8.44 4.91
N ILE A 230 6.88 7.67 4.16
CA ILE A 230 6.38 6.50 3.40
C ILE A 230 5.58 5.56 4.33
N PHE A 231 6.10 5.37 5.54
CA PHE A 231 5.50 4.54 6.58
C PHE A 231 5.17 5.41 7.81
N GLY A 232 3.89 5.66 8.06
CA GLY A 232 3.42 6.47 9.18
C GLY A 232 2.59 5.65 10.19
N PHE A 233 3.00 5.61 11.45
CA PHE A 233 2.39 4.73 12.47
C PHE A 233 1.91 5.51 13.70
N GLY A 234 0.59 5.51 13.93
CA GLY A 234 -0.08 6.15 15.06
C GLY A 234 0.14 7.66 15.15
N THR A 235 0.48 8.32 14.04
CA THR A 235 0.81 9.76 13.99
C THR A 235 -0.42 10.65 13.86
N GLN A 236 -1.59 10.08 13.52
CA GLN A 236 -2.82 10.84 13.24
C GLN A 236 -3.93 10.66 14.31
N ASN A 237 -3.73 9.82 15.33
CA ASN A 237 -4.71 9.55 16.38
C ASN A 237 -4.06 9.16 17.74
N THR A 238 -4.89 8.89 18.75
CA THR A 238 -4.46 8.46 20.09
C THR A 238 -4.13 6.97 20.19
N ASP A 239 -4.39 6.18 19.14
CA ASP A 239 -4.20 4.74 19.20
C ASP A 239 -2.77 4.36 18.80
N THR A 240 -2.36 3.17 19.24
CA THR A 240 -0.99 2.71 19.17
C THR A 240 -0.90 1.50 18.27
N ALA A 241 0.01 1.53 17.29
CA ALA A 241 0.26 0.41 16.41
C ALA A 241 1.43 -0.45 16.93
N GLN A 242 1.36 -1.76 16.71
CA GLN A 242 2.50 -2.68 16.85
C GLN A 242 2.86 -3.34 15.53
N PHE A 243 4.10 -3.13 15.10
CA PHE A 243 4.55 -3.53 13.76
C PHE A 243 5.92 -4.20 13.76
N ASN A 244 6.17 -4.95 12.69
CA ASN A 244 7.46 -5.47 12.32
C ASN A 244 7.74 -5.14 10.85
N ILE A 245 8.77 -4.34 10.58
CA ILE A 245 9.16 -3.94 9.23
C ILE A 245 10.61 -4.30 8.96
N HIS A 246 10.89 -5.07 7.89
CA HIS A 246 12.24 -5.50 7.52
C HIS A 246 12.34 -5.87 6.04
N ASP A 247 13.56 -6.01 5.53
CA ASP A 247 13.82 -6.30 4.10
C ASP A 247 13.12 -5.27 3.18
N VAL A 248 13.48 -4.00 3.35
CA VAL A 248 12.85 -2.86 2.65
C VAL A 248 13.89 -2.10 1.85
N TYR A 249 13.56 -1.78 0.60
CA TYR A 249 14.17 -0.72 -0.18
C TYR A 249 13.13 0.39 -0.38
N ALA A 250 13.40 1.58 0.12
CA ALA A 250 12.46 2.69 0.07
C ALA A 250 13.14 3.97 -0.41
N ARG A 251 12.53 4.63 -1.41
CA ARG A 251 12.92 5.94 -1.89
C ARG A 251 11.72 6.87 -1.80
N ASN A 252 11.89 7.97 -1.06
CA ASN A 252 11.02 9.12 -1.19
C ASN A 252 11.70 10.10 -2.16
N ARG A 253 11.01 10.49 -3.23
CA ARG A 253 11.44 11.50 -4.20
C ARG A 253 11.10 12.92 -3.74
N ASN A 254 10.34 13.05 -2.67
CA ASN A 254 10.04 14.33 -2.04
C ASN A 254 11.21 14.76 -1.13
N SER A 255 11.46 16.06 -1.02
CA SER A 255 12.42 16.66 -0.08
C SER A 255 11.94 16.62 1.38
N ASN A 256 10.86 15.88 1.68
CA ASN A 256 10.54 15.52 3.04
C ASN A 256 11.51 14.38 3.43
N ASP A 257 12.54 14.70 4.21
CA ASP A 257 13.65 13.81 4.56
C ASP A 257 13.25 12.61 5.43
N GLU A 258 11.95 12.37 5.62
CA GLU A 258 11.39 11.32 6.47
C GLU A 258 10.86 10.14 5.63
N ILE A 259 11.21 8.93 6.04
CA ILE A 259 10.79 7.69 5.36
C ILE A 259 9.93 6.84 6.29
N GLY A 260 10.28 6.81 7.57
CA GLY A 260 9.49 6.15 8.60
C GLY A 260 9.25 7.07 9.78
N SER A 261 8.02 7.08 10.30
CA SER A 261 7.69 7.82 11.51
C SER A 261 6.72 7.03 12.38
N THR A 262 7.06 6.92 13.66
CA THR A 262 6.30 6.18 14.67
C THR A 262 5.99 7.12 15.83
N SER A 263 4.73 7.13 16.29
CA SER A 263 4.35 7.89 17.48
C SER A 263 4.93 7.30 18.77
N THR A 264 4.97 8.10 19.84
CA THR A 264 5.53 7.66 21.14
C THR A 264 4.72 6.55 21.81
N GLY A 265 3.43 6.43 21.53
CA GLY A 265 2.59 5.34 22.03
C GLY A 265 2.72 4.05 21.23
N SER A 266 3.06 4.16 19.94
CA SER A 266 3.27 3.01 19.06
C SER A 266 4.60 2.32 19.35
N SER A 267 4.67 1.01 19.08
CA SER A 267 5.88 0.22 19.33
C SER A 267 6.12 -0.74 18.18
N GLY A 268 7.33 -1.26 18.04
CA GLY A 268 7.63 -2.13 16.91
C GLY A 268 9.10 -2.29 16.67
N ARG A 269 9.41 -2.92 15.54
CA ARG A 269 10.77 -3.19 15.09
C ARG A 269 10.95 -2.71 13.67
N TRP A 270 12.00 -1.92 13.45
CA TRP A 270 12.52 -1.58 12.14
C TRP A 270 13.79 -2.39 11.89
N GLY A 271 13.88 -3.04 10.75
CA GLY A 271 15.00 -3.89 10.39
C GLY A 271 14.89 -5.33 10.92
N PRO A 272 15.80 -6.21 10.47
CA PRO A 272 17.00 -5.91 9.68
C PRO A 272 16.73 -5.56 8.21
N ASN A 273 17.78 -5.15 7.48
CA ASN A 273 17.78 -4.94 6.03
C ASN A 273 16.82 -3.84 5.56
N VAL A 274 16.88 -2.67 6.20
CA VAL A 274 16.14 -1.49 5.74
C VAL A 274 17.10 -0.54 5.03
N TYR A 275 16.84 -0.26 3.76
CA TYR A 275 17.67 0.58 2.90
C TYR A 275 16.85 1.74 2.35
N ILE A 276 17.29 2.93 2.66
CA ILE A 276 16.55 4.18 2.46
C ILE A 276 17.32 5.07 1.50
N ARG A 277 16.63 5.68 0.55
CA ARG A 277 17.16 6.76 -0.29
C ARG A 277 16.34 8.03 -0.12
N LEU A 278 16.99 9.09 0.35
CA LEU A 278 16.42 10.43 0.45
C LEU A 278 16.49 11.16 -0.91
N ALA A 279 15.58 12.11 -1.12
CA ALA A 279 15.53 12.88 -2.36
C ALA A 279 16.63 13.94 -2.43
N ASP A 280 17.00 14.50 -1.30
CA ASP A 280 17.83 15.68 -1.22
C ASP A 280 19.27 15.36 -0.77
N ASN A 281 20.10 16.40 -0.70
CA ASN A 281 21.45 16.32 -0.15
C ASN A 281 21.49 16.71 1.34
N ALA A 282 20.45 16.38 2.11
CA ALA A 282 20.49 16.64 3.53
C ALA A 282 21.48 15.70 4.22
N ALA A 283 22.13 16.25 5.26
CA ALA A 283 22.92 15.49 6.22
C ALA A 283 22.04 14.81 7.29
N ASN A 284 20.72 14.81 7.09
CA ASN A 284 19.70 14.46 8.08
C ASN A 284 19.41 12.95 8.14
N PHE A 285 20.46 12.13 8.11
CA PHE A 285 20.33 10.66 8.21
C PHE A 285 19.54 10.24 9.46
N THR A 286 19.68 10.97 10.56
CA THR A 286 18.99 10.70 11.83
C THR A 286 17.49 11.01 11.78
N GLU A 287 17.04 11.90 10.88
CA GLU A 287 15.62 12.29 10.76
C GLU A 287 14.88 11.39 9.76
N SER A 288 15.60 10.61 8.95
CA SER A 288 15.00 9.64 8.01
C SER A 288 14.12 8.58 8.66
N LEU A 289 14.35 8.31 9.94
CA LEU A 289 13.59 7.34 10.72
C LEU A 289 13.30 7.86 12.14
N VAL A 290 12.08 8.31 12.36
CA VAL A 290 11.59 8.74 13.68
C VAL A 290 10.97 7.53 14.40
N LEU A 291 11.66 7.02 15.41
CA LEU A 291 11.32 5.72 16.02
C LEU A 291 10.20 5.77 17.06
N GLY A 292 9.89 6.91 17.68
CA GLY A 292 8.88 6.96 18.75
C GLY A 292 9.15 5.92 19.85
N GLY A 293 8.17 5.03 20.10
CA GLY A 293 8.31 3.88 21.02
C GLY A 293 8.86 2.58 20.42
N SER A 294 9.33 2.60 19.16
CA SER A 294 9.89 1.46 18.44
C SER A 294 11.42 1.38 18.52
N HIS A 295 11.98 0.29 18.02
CA HIS A 295 13.43 0.03 18.03
C HIS A 295 13.93 -0.31 16.62
N ALA A 296 15.15 0.13 16.32
CA ALA A 296 15.83 -0.16 15.06
C ALA A 296 16.88 -1.28 15.25
N PHE A 297 16.93 -2.22 14.31
CA PHE A 297 17.84 -3.35 14.29
C PHE A 297 18.66 -3.31 13.00
N ALA A 298 19.98 -3.30 13.14
CA ALA A 298 20.89 -3.28 12.00
C ALA A 298 20.79 -4.57 11.14
N PRO A 299 21.11 -4.50 9.83
CA PRO A 299 21.54 -3.31 9.10
C PRO A 299 20.39 -2.37 8.74
N ILE A 300 20.63 -1.08 8.92
CA ILE A 300 19.82 0.00 8.37
C ILE A 300 20.80 0.93 7.63
N GLY A 301 20.53 1.20 6.35
CA GLY A 301 21.38 2.05 5.53
C GLY A 301 20.57 3.18 4.93
N VAL A 302 21.05 4.41 5.07
CA VAL A 302 20.42 5.59 4.48
C VAL A 302 21.40 6.21 3.50
N VAL A 303 20.94 6.52 2.30
CA VAL A 303 21.74 7.21 1.27
C VAL A 303 21.03 8.49 0.85
N ASN A 304 21.78 9.58 0.73
CA ASN A 304 21.23 10.84 0.22
C ASN A 304 21.38 10.95 -1.32
N ALA A 305 20.93 12.05 -1.90
CA ALA A 305 20.98 12.29 -3.35
C ALA A 305 22.39 12.19 -3.95
N ASN A 306 23.40 12.62 -3.18
CA ASN A 306 24.81 12.62 -3.57
C ASN A 306 25.48 11.24 -3.45
N GLY A 307 24.79 10.24 -2.90
CA GLY A 307 25.34 8.89 -2.74
C GLY A 307 26.18 8.72 -1.47
N GLU A 308 26.08 9.65 -0.52
CA GLU A 308 26.69 9.51 0.80
C GLU A 308 25.87 8.54 1.64
N ILE A 309 26.53 7.57 2.28
CA ILE A 309 25.88 6.54 3.07
C ILE A 309 26.03 6.85 4.55
N SER A 310 24.96 6.69 5.32
CA SER A 310 24.96 6.78 6.78
C SER A 310 26.05 5.88 7.39
N GLY A 311 26.73 6.38 8.43
CA GLY A 311 27.67 5.56 9.20
C GLY A 311 27.00 4.32 9.81
N THR A 312 27.80 3.33 10.25
CA THR A 312 27.29 2.07 10.83
C THR A 312 26.60 2.23 12.19
N ASP A 313 26.71 3.39 12.83
CA ASP A 313 26.13 3.69 14.13
C ASP A 313 25.04 4.76 14.00
N PHE A 314 23.77 4.36 14.14
CA PHE A 314 22.69 5.28 14.51
C PHE A 314 22.92 5.66 15.98
N GLU A 315 23.75 6.67 16.25
CA GLU A 315 24.01 7.07 17.63
C GLU A 315 22.72 7.53 18.31
N SER A 316 22.41 6.90 19.44
CA SER A 316 21.42 7.38 20.40
C SER A 316 21.72 8.83 20.75
N SER A 317 20.70 9.68 20.72
CA SER A 317 20.75 11.14 20.90
C SER A 317 21.20 11.62 22.30
N ALA A 318 22.37 11.19 22.76
CA ALA A 318 23.02 11.65 23.98
C ALA A 318 24.51 11.94 23.74
N GLY A 319 24.79 12.92 22.88
CA GLY A 319 26.07 13.64 22.85
C GLY A 319 27.24 12.92 22.18
N GLY A 320 27.26 12.92 20.85
CA GLY A 320 28.41 12.51 20.05
C GLY A 320 28.23 12.91 18.59
N THR A 321 28.91 13.96 18.14
CA THR A 321 29.01 14.25 16.70
C THR A 321 30.09 13.35 16.10
N SER A 322 29.69 12.26 15.45
CA SER A 322 30.49 11.70 14.34
C SER A 322 29.58 11.21 13.21
N SER A 323 29.01 12.16 12.47
CA SER A 323 28.49 11.92 11.13
C SER A 323 29.67 11.74 10.14
N SER A 324 30.43 10.66 10.25
CA SER A 324 31.36 10.28 9.18
C SER A 324 30.63 9.38 8.19
N GLY A 325 29.79 9.98 7.34
CA GLY A 325 29.27 9.29 6.17
C GLY A 325 30.45 8.84 5.30
N GLN A 326 30.38 7.61 4.77
CA GLN A 326 31.37 7.15 3.80
C GLN A 326 30.90 7.56 2.41
N THR A 327 31.63 8.45 1.75
CA THR A 327 31.43 8.77 0.34
C THR A 327 32.07 7.67 -0.50
N ILE A 328 31.26 6.87 -1.22
CA ILE A 328 31.75 6.01 -2.29
C ILE A 328 31.75 6.85 -3.57
N SER A 329 32.94 7.29 -4.02
CA SER A 329 33.09 8.05 -5.26
C SER A 329 32.51 7.27 -6.44
N ARG A 330 31.70 7.94 -7.28
CA ARG A 330 31.13 7.38 -8.51
C ARG A 330 32.13 7.30 -9.68
N ASP A 331 33.38 7.67 -9.45
CA ASP A 331 34.41 7.67 -10.49
C ASP A 331 35.30 6.41 -10.40
N ILE A 332 35.04 5.45 -11.30
CA ILE A 332 36.05 4.60 -11.96
C ILE A 332 35.75 4.57 -13.46
#